data_AF-A0A2I1IKV0-F1
#
_entry.id   AF-A0A2I1IKV0-F1
#
_cell.length_a   1.000
_cell.length_b   1.000
_cell.length_c   1.000
_cell.angle_alpha   90.00
_cell.angle_beta   90.00
_cell.angle_gamma   90.00
#
_symmetry.space_group_name_H-M   'P 1'
#
loop_
_entity.id
_entity.type
_entity.pdbx_description
1 polymer ?
#
loop_
_entity_poly.entity_id
_entity_poly.type
_entity_poly.pdbx_seq_one_letter_code
_entity_poly.pdbx_strand_id
1 'polypeptide(L)' 'MKCSARKCTEPAEFAVCWRNPKLHYGREKVWLACPGHRDFLVDYVKLRDFPVRVETLEQYLKKND' A
#
# COMPACT_ATOMS: atom_id res chain seq x y z
N MET A 1 7.34 11.25 3.47
CA MET A 1 7.37 10.00 2.67
C MET A 1 6.57 10.21 1.38
N LYS A 2 6.97 9.61 0.25
CA LYS A 2 6.36 9.84 -1.08
C LYS A 2 5.51 8.66 -1.56
N CYS A 3 4.59 8.92 -2.47
CA CYS A 3 3.80 7.87 -3.13
C CYS A 3 4.68 6.86 -3.90
N SER A 4 4.27 5.59 -3.89
CA SER A 4 4.91 4.45 -4.57
C SER A 4 4.51 4.31 -6.03
N ALA A 5 3.50 5.06 -6.50
CA ALA A 5 3.12 5.09 -7.90
C ALA A 5 4.30 5.60 -8.76
N ARG A 6 4.49 4.99 -9.94
CA ARG A 6 5.65 5.26 -10.80
C ARG A 6 5.70 6.74 -11.16
N LYS A 7 6.84 7.40 -10.92
CA LYS A 7 7.08 8.83 -11.16
C LYS A 7 6.21 9.80 -10.35
N CYS A 8 5.42 9.32 -9.38
CA CYS A 8 4.69 10.20 -8.49
C CYS A 8 5.63 10.83 -7.45
N THR A 9 5.51 12.13 -7.24
CA THR A 9 6.27 12.90 -6.24
C THR A 9 5.40 13.38 -5.09
N GLU A 10 4.08 13.22 -5.18
CA GLU A 10 3.12 13.66 -4.17
C GLU A 10 3.35 12.99 -2.82
N PRO A 11 3.08 13.70 -1.71
CA PRO A 11 3.18 13.15 -0.37
C PRO A 11 2.21 11.98 -0.20
N ALA A 12 2.65 10.94 0.51
CA ALA A 12 1.78 9.84 0.85
C ALA A 12 0.95 10.17 2.09
N GLU A 13 -0.33 9.79 2.04
CA GLU A 13 -1.29 9.91 3.15
C GLU A 13 -1.83 8.55 3.58
N PHE A 14 -1.58 7.50 2.80
CA PHE A 14 -2.07 6.16 3.04
C PHE A 14 -0.97 5.12 2.93
N ALA A 15 -1.13 4.03 3.67
CA ALA A 15 -0.39 2.79 3.51
C ALA A 15 -1.32 1.73 2.90
N VAL A 16 -0.96 1.22 1.72
CA VAL A 16 -1.62 0.10 1.05
C VAL A 16 -0.83 -1.17 1.42
N CYS A 17 -1.35 -1.90 2.40
CA CYS A 17 -0.71 -3.08 2.97
C CYS A 17 -1.28 -4.33 2.29
N TRP A 18 -0.42 -5.17 1.72
CA TRP A 18 -0.84 -6.32 0.93
C TRP A 18 0.09 -7.53 1.09
N ARG A 19 -0.43 -8.72 0.77
CA ARG A 19 0.35 -9.97 0.78
C ARG A 19 0.24 -10.67 -0.58
N ASN A 20 1.30 -11.35 -0.98
CA ASN A 20 1.24 -12.25 -2.13
C ASN A 20 0.92 -13.68 -1.61
N PRO A 21 -0.32 -14.19 -1.75
CA PRO A 21 -0.70 -15.51 -1.26
C PRO A 21 0.06 -16.65 -1.96
N LYS A 22 0.67 -16.39 -3.13
CA LYS A 22 1.52 -17.36 -3.82
C LYS A 22 2.88 -17.56 -3.13
N LEU A 23 3.24 -16.69 -2.17
CA LEU A 23 4.47 -16.80 -1.38
C LEU A 23 4.11 -17.13 0.07
N HIS A 24 4.09 -18.42 0.40
CA HIS A 24 3.66 -18.92 1.71
C HIS A 24 4.44 -18.34 2.90
N TYR A 25 5.71 -17.99 2.70
CA TYR A 25 6.58 -17.37 3.71
C TYR A 25 6.82 -15.88 3.46
N GLY A 26 6.02 -15.26 2.59
CA GLY A 26 6.15 -13.86 2.23
C GLY A 26 5.67 -12.95 3.35
N ARG A 27 6.53 -12.01 3.77
CA ARG A 27 6.09 -10.91 4.64
C ARG A 27 5.09 -10.01 3.91
N GLU A 28 4.30 -9.29 4.71
CA GLU A 28 3.48 -8.20 4.23
C GLU A 28 4.33 -7.13 3.53
N LYS A 29 3.79 -6.61 2.44
CA LYS A 29 4.38 -5.53 1.67
C LYS A 29 3.51 -4.30 1.83
N VAL A 30 4.15 -3.14 1.78
CA VAL A 30 3.47 -1.85 1.95
C VAL A 30 3.87 -0.94 0.81
N TRP A 31 2.87 -0.35 0.17
CA TRP A 31 3.03 0.74 -0.78
C TRP A 31 2.43 1.99 -0.17
N LEU A 32 3.18 3.08 -0.19
CA LEU A 32 2.68 4.37 0.26
C LEU A 32 1.91 5.05 -0.87
N ALA A 33 0.77 5.68 -0.58
CA ALA A 33 -0.10 6.27 -1.58
C ALA A 33 -0.48 7.71 -1.23
N CYS A 34 -0.43 8.61 -2.22
CA CYS A 34 -1.12 9.89 -2.15
C CYS A 34 -2.61 9.70 -2.46
N PRO A 35 -3.49 10.68 -2.17
CA PRO A 35 -4.93 10.58 -2.46
C PRO A 35 -5.23 10.20 -3.90
N GLY A 36 -4.51 10.78 -4.86
CA GLY A 36 -4.73 10.54 -6.30
C GLY A 36 -4.36 9.13 -6.80
N HIS A 37 -3.60 8.35 -6.03
CA HIS A 37 -3.14 7.01 -6.44
C HIS A 37 -3.55 5.89 -5.49
N ARG A 38 -4.22 6.19 -4.37
CA ARG A 38 -4.69 5.18 -3.41
C ARG A 38 -5.48 4.08 -4.10
N ASP A 39 -6.53 4.46 -4.81
CA ASP A 39 -7.47 3.49 -5.37
C ASP A 39 -6.84 2.71 -6.53
N PHE A 40 -6.06 3.38 -7.39
CA PHE A 40 -5.28 2.72 -8.44
C PHE A 40 -4.36 1.62 -7.89
N LEU A 41 -3.63 1.90 -6.81
CA LEU A 41 -2.72 0.92 -6.19
C LEU A 41 -3.49 -0.23 -5.52
N VAL A 42 -4.62 0.05 -4.87
CA VAL A 42 -5.49 -0.97 -4.29
C VAL A 42 -6.06 -1.90 -5.36
N ASP A 43 -6.59 -1.33 -6.43
CA ASP A 43 -7.19 -2.08 -7.53
C ASP A 43 -6.15 -2.94 -8.25
N TYR A 44 -4.92 -2.44 -8.41
CA TYR A 44 -3.82 -3.24 -8.93
C TYR A 44 -3.54 -4.50 -8.10
N VAL A 45 -3.67 -4.41 -6.77
CA VAL A 45 -3.52 -5.57 -5.87
C VAL A 45 -4.74 -6.48 -5.97
N LYS A 46 -5.96 -5.93 -5.94
CA LYS A 46 -7.21 -6.69 -6.04
C LYS A 46 -7.33 -7.47 -7.35
N LEU A 47 -6.89 -6.91 -8.48
CA LEU A 47 -6.86 -7.57 -9.79
C LEU A 47 -6.01 -8.86 -9.80
N ARG A 48 -5.18 -9.07 -8.79
CA ARG A 48 -4.36 -10.28 -8.62
C ARG A 48 -4.92 -11.24 -7.58
N ASP A 49 -6.11 -10.96 -7.05
CA ASP A 49 -6.73 -11.66 -5.92
C ASP A 49 -5.85 -11.65 -4.67
N PHE A 50 -5.03 -10.61 -4.51
CA PHE A 50 -4.16 -10.47 -3.36
C PHE A 50 -4.92 -9.78 -2.22
N PRO A 51 -4.83 -10.30 -0.98
CA PRO A 51 -5.37 -9.61 0.18
C PRO A 51 -4.73 -8.23 0.32
N VAL A 52 -5.56 -7.21 0.50
CA VAL A 52 -5.14 -5.82 0.64
C VAL A 52 -6.00 -5.11 1.69
N ARG A 53 -5.35 -4.26 2.48
CA ARG A 53 -6.02 -3.28 3.34
C ARG A 53 -5.38 -1.92 3.15
N VAL A 54 -6.13 -0.88 3.51
CA VAL A 54 -5.62 0.49 3.50
C VAL A 54 -5.75 1.08 4.88
N GLU A 55 -4.70 1.76 5.33
CA GLU A 55 -4.64 2.52 6.56
C GLU A 55 -4.20 3.95 6.23
N THR A 56 -4.51 4.93 7.10
CA THR A 56 -3.82 6.22 6.98
C THR A 56 -2.33 6.02 7.28
N LEU A 57 -1.47 6.83 6.67
CA LEU A 57 -0.04 6.74 6.91
C LEU A 57 0.28 6.94 8.39
N GLU A 58 -0.43 7.85 9.06
CA GLU A 58 -0.29 8.06 10.50
C GLU A 58 -0.62 6.79 11.32
N GLN A 59 -1.75 6.13 11.04
CA GLN A 59 -2.14 4.89 11.72
C GLN A 59 -1.12 3.77 11.50
N TYR A 60 -0.60 3.66 10.27
CA TYR A 60 0.39 2.67 9.93
C TYR A 60 1.70 2.90 10.71
N LEU A 61 2.20 4.14 10.75
CA LEU A 61 3.45 4.45 11.46
C LEU A 61 3.31 4.19 12.96
N LYS A 62 2.23 4.64 13.59
CA LYS A 62 1.96 4.39 15.01
C LYS A 62 1.97 2.91 15.41
N LYS A 63 1.63 2.00 14.48
CA LYS A 63 1.62 0.55 14.72
C LYS A 63 2.98 -0.11 14.50
N ASN A 64 3.93 0.57 13.85
CA ASN A 64 5.22 0.02 13.42
C ASN A 64 6.43 0.79 14.01
N ASP A 65 6.19 1.80 14.85
CA ASP A 65 7.17 2.42 15.74
C ASP A 65 7.43 1.51 16.96
#